data_AF-A0A4R0QLH9-F1
#
_entry.id   AF-A0A4R0QLH9-F1
#
_cell.length_a   1.000
_cell.length_b   1.000
_cell.length_c   1.000
_cell.angle_alpha   90.00
_cell.angle_beta   90.00
_cell.angle_gamma   90.00
#
_symmetry.space_group_name_H-M   'P 1'
#
loop_
_entity.id
_entity.type
_entity.pdbx_description
1 polymer ?
#
loop_
_entity_poly.entity_id
_entity_poly.type
_entity_poly.pdbx_seq_one_letter_code
_entity_poly.pdbx_strand_id
1 'polypeptide(L)'
;MEEPVKFDEHNYSTIRQACQSRSEIEFQAPKEITAFAESEPPSEWTAYPPCLLPPEGYAQVFIHSGADLRGALTRLELVVHLDGGRVLYRKESEDAVGMKITWPNNA
;
A
#
# COMPACT_ATOMS: atom_id res chain seq x y z
N MET A 1 -12.11 -2.35 21.45
CA MET A 1 -11.91 -2.36 19.99
C MET A 1 -10.62 -1.58 19.77
N GLU A 2 -9.59 -2.22 19.25
CA GLU A 2 -8.36 -1.50 18.88
C GLU A 2 -8.66 -0.62 17.66
N GLU A 3 -8.15 0.61 17.67
CA GLU A 3 -8.28 1.49 16.50
C GLU A 3 -7.48 0.90 15.33
N PRO A 4 -7.98 0.99 14.09
CA PRO A 4 -7.25 0.50 12.93
C PRO A 4 -5.94 1.29 12.77
N VAL A 5 -4.85 0.58 12.45
CA VAL A 5 -3.56 1.20 12.13
C VAL A 5 -3.75 2.14 10.94
N LYS A 6 -3.28 3.38 11.05
CA LYS A 6 -3.38 4.38 9.97
C LYS A 6 -2.05 4.51 9.26
N PHE A 7 -2.08 4.78 7.96
CA PHE A 7 -0.90 5.11 7.19
C PHE A 7 -0.56 6.59 7.40
N ASP A 8 0.36 6.82 8.34
CA ASP A 8 0.88 8.14 8.73
C ASP A 8 2.36 8.03 9.13
N GLU A 9 3.00 9.16 9.43
CA GLU A 9 4.41 9.20 9.83
C GLU A 9 4.71 8.37 11.09
N HIS A 10 3.75 8.26 12.01
CA HIS A 10 3.92 7.56 13.28
C HIS A 10 3.94 6.04 13.08
N ASN A 11 3.00 5.54 12.28
CA ASN A 11 2.79 4.12 12.03
C ASN A 11 3.62 3.56 10.86
N TYR A 12 4.21 4.42 10.04
CA TYR A 12 4.98 4.01 8.85
C TYR A 12 6.10 3.01 9.18
N SER A 13 6.79 3.18 10.32
CA SER A 13 7.86 2.27 10.73
C SER A 13 7.36 0.84 10.98
N THR A 14 6.23 0.70 11.67
CA THR A 14 5.55 -0.57 11.93
C THR A 14 5.07 -1.21 10.63
N ILE A 15 4.41 -0.44 9.77
CA ILE A 15 3.89 -0.94 8.47
C ILE A 15 5.04 -1.44 7.60
N ARG A 16 6.11 -0.65 7.51
CA ARG A 16 7.32 -1.02 6.78
C ARG A 16 7.96 -2.29 7.35
N GLN A 17 8.05 -2.43 8.66
CA GLN A 17 8.61 -3.61 9.30
C GLN A 17 7.77 -4.87 9.03
N ALA A 18 6.43 -4.76 9.04
CA ALA A 18 5.55 -5.87 8.66
C ALA A 18 5.81 -6.29 7.21
N CYS A 19 5.98 -5.34 6.30
CA CYS A 19 6.31 -5.63 4.90
C CYS A 19 7.68 -6.30 4.75
N GLN A 20 8.70 -5.79 5.44
CA GLN A 20 10.07 -6.34 5.40
C GLN A 20 10.14 -7.77 5.97
N SER A 21 9.33 -8.06 7.00
CA SER A 21 9.22 -9.39 7.60
C SER A 21 8.27 -10.32 6.84
N ARG A 22 7.68 -9.87 5.73
CA ARG A 22 6.68 -10.60 4.96
C ARG A 22 5.50 -11.09 5.81
N SER A 23 5.10 -10.25 6.77
CA SER A 23 3.93 -10.47 7.59
C SER A 23 2.69 -9.88 6.92
N GLU A 24 1.53 -10.51 7.12
CA GLU A 24 0.25 -9.87 6.75
C GLU A 24 0.03 -8.65 7.64
N ILE A 25 -0.41 -7.55 7.03
CA ILE A 25 -0.80 -6.34 7.75
C ILE A 25 -2.00 -5.70 7.08
N GLU A 26 -2.93 -5.22 7.91
CA GLU A 26 -4.05 -4.37 7.51
C GLU A 26 -3.88 -2.98 8.12
N PHE A 27 -4.12 -1.95 7.31
CA PHE A 27 -4.10 -0.55 7.74
C PHE A 27 -5.02 0.30 6.88
N GLN A 28 -5.32 1.51 7.32
CA GLN A 28 -6.14 2.49 6.59
C GLN A 28 -5.27 3.61 6.02
N ALA A 29 -5.53 4.04 4.80
CA ALA A 29 -4.88 5.18 4.17
C ALA A 29 -5.93 6.23 3.74
N PRO A 30 -5.61 7.55 3.80
CA PRO A 30 -6.44 8.58 3.21
C PRO A 30 -6.67 8.32 1.72
N LYS A 31 -7.91 8.43 1.25
CA LYS A 31 -8.28 8.16 -0.16
C LYS A 31 -7.43 8.98 -1.14
N GLU A 32 -7.19 10.24 -0.81
CA GLU A 32 -6.42 11.22 -1.61
C GLU A 32 -4.97 10.79 -1.91
N ILE A 33 -4.37 9.91 -1.09
CA ILE A 33 -2.99 9.43 -1.32
C ILE A 33 -2.93 8.08 -2.03
N THR A 34 -4.08 7.45 -2.30
CA THR A 34 -4.16 6.14 -2.96
C THR A 34 -4.45 6.26 -4.46
N ALA A 35 -4.49 5.12 -5.17
CA ALA A 35 -4.98 5.04 -6.55
C ALA A 35 -6.46 5.49 -6.72
N PHE A 36 -7.20 5.64 -5.62
CA PHE A 36 -8.62 6.01 -5.62
C PHE A 36 -8.88 7.48 -5.31
N ALA A 37 -7.88 8.37 -5.36
CA ALA A 37 -8.09 9.80 -5.12
C ALA A 37 -9.28 10.37 -5.93
N GLU A 38 -9.39 9.96 -7.20
CA GLU A 38 -10.42 10.41 -8.15
C GLU A 38 -11.44 9.32 -8.51
N SER A 39 -11.47 8.20 -7.78
CA SER A 39 -12.35 7.07 -8.10
C SER A 39 -12.88 6.37 -6.86
N GLU A 40 -13.80 5.42 -7.03
CA GLU A 40 -14.37 4.69 -5.90
C GLU A 40 -13.56 3.43 -5.59
N PRO A 41 -13.10 3.21 -4.35
CA PRO A 41 -12.47 1.97 -3.95
C PRO A 41 -13.44 0.78 -4.05
N PRO A 42 -12.94 -0.45 -4.24
CA PRO A 42 -13.79 -1.64 -4.29
C PRO A 42 -14.48 -1.89 -2.94
N SER A 43 -15.70 -2.42 -2.94
CA SER A 43 -16.44 -2.75 -1.70
C SER A 43 -15.88 -3.97 -0.97
N GLU A 44 -15.18 -4.86 -1.68
CA GLU A 44 -14.58 -6.09 -1.16
C GLU A 44 -13.06 -6.06 -1.34
N TRP A 45 -12.33 -6.82 -0.53
CA TRP A 45 -10.88 -6.96 -0.64
C TRP A 45 -10.46 -7.41 -2.03
N THR A 46 -9.90 -6.48 -2.81
CA THR A 46 -9.55 -6.71 -4.20
C THR A 46 -8.06 -6.46 -4.39
N ALA A 47 -7.35 -7.47 -4.87
CA ALA A 47 -5.95 -7.32 -5.25
C ALA A 47 -5.84 -6.46 -6.51
N TYR A 48 -5.00 -5.43 -6.46
CA TYR A 48 -4.67 -4.66 -7.65
C TYR A 48 -3.39 -5.20 -8.28
N PRO A 49 -3.34 -5.29 -9.62
CA PRO A 49 -2.16 -5.80 -10.30
C PRO A 49 -0.98 -4.85 -10.06
N PRO A 50 0.25 -5.38 -9.94
CA PRO A 50 1.42 -4.53 -9.84
C PRO A 50 1.56 -3.67 -11.11
N CYS A 51 2.16 -2.49 -10.96
CA CYS A 51 2.66 -1.74 -12.10
C CYS A 51 3.65 -2.61 -12.88
N LEU A 52 3.31 -2.96 -14.13
CA LEU A 52 4.21 -3.66 -15.05
C LEU A 52 5.09 -2.64 -15.75
N LEU A 53 6.25 -2.37 -15.15
CA LEU A 53 7.24 -1.44 -15.69
C LEU A 53 8.51 -2.20 -16.08
N PRO A 54 9.28 -1.71 -17.07
CA PRO A 54 10.65 -2.16 -17.25
C PRO A 54 11.49 -1.78 -16.02
N PRO A 55 12.65 -2.44 -15.77
CA PRO A 55 13.53 -2.15 -14.63
C PRO A 55 13.83 -0.66 -14.42
N GLU A 56 14.07 0.07 -15.51
CA GLU A 56 14.33 1.51 -15.49
C GLU A 56 13.11 2.30 -15.00
N GLY A 57 11.90 1.85 -15.34
CA GLY A 57 10.66 2.46 -14.89
C GLY A 57 10.48 2.37 -13.38
N TYR A 58 10.85 1.26 -12.75
CA TYR A 58 10.83 1.13 -11.29
C TYR A 58 11.76 2.15 -10.61
N ALA A 59 12.98 2.31 -11.12
CA ALA A 59 13.91 3.31 -10.60
C ALA A 59 13.36 4.74 -10.71
N GLN A 60 12.70 5.07 -11.82
CA GLN A 60 12.05 6.38 -12.01
C GLN A 60 10.94 6.62 -10.97
N VAL A 61 10.13 5.61 -10.64
CA VAL A 61 9.10 5.76 -9.59
C VAL A 61 9.74 6.06 -8.23
N PHE A 62 10.84 5.39 -7.86
CA PHE A 62 11.55 5.70 -6.62
C PHE A 62 12.11 7.14 -6.59
N ILE A 63 12.64 7.62 -7.71
CA ILE A 63 13.20 8.98 -7.82
C ILE A 63 12.10 10.05 -7.78
N HIS A 64 10.97 9.81 -8.45
CA HIS A 64 9.95 10.83 -8.70
C HIS A 64 8.71 10.75 -7.79
N SER A 65 8.61 9.75 -6.92
CA SER A 65 7.46 9.59 -6.01
C SER A 65 7.31 10.71 -4.97
N GLY A 66 8.32 11.55 -4.76
CA GLY A 66 8.25 12.66 -3.80
C GLY A 66 8.49 12.23 -2.35
N ALA A 67 8.79 13.18 -1.46
CA ALA A 67 9.11 12.90 -0.05
C ALA A 67 7.88 12.88 0.87
N ASP A 68 6.68 13.10 0.32
CA ASP A 68 5.43 13.16 1.08
C ASP A 68 4.83 11.76 1.35
N LEU A 69 3.69 11.76 2.02
CA LEU A 69 2.95 10.57 2.42
C LEU A 69 2.49 9.74 1.22
N ARG A 70 2.07 10.39 0.13
CA ARG A 70 1.71 9.73 -1.12
C ARG A 70 2.91 9.03 -1.75
N GLY A 71 4.06 9.70 -1.76
CA GLY A 71 5.32 9.13 -2.22
C GLY A 71 5.78 7.94 -1.39
N ALA A 72 5.62 8.03 -0.07
CA ALA A 72 5.93 6.93 0.84
C ALA A 72 5.04 5.71 0.56
N LEU A 73 3.73 5.91 0.38
CA LEU A 73 2.80 4.83 0.04
C LEU A 73 3.14 4.19 -1.30
N THR A 74 3.38 5.02 -2.33
CA THR A 74 3.75 4.57 -3.68
C THR A 74 4.99 3.67 -3.64
N ARG A 75 6.04 4.08 -2.89
CA ARG A 75 7.25 3.27 -2.74
C ARG A 75 6.99 1.98 -1.98
N LEU A 76 6.15 2.00 -0.94
CA LEU A 76 5.80 0.80 -0.19
C LEU A 76 5.11 -0.23 -1.07
N GLU A 77 4.07 0.19 -1.81
CA GLU A 77 3.34 -0.67 -2.76
C GLU A 77 4.29 -1.27 -3.79
N LEU A 78 5.20 -0.46 -4.31
CA LEU A 78 6.19 -0.90 -5.29
C LEU A 78 7.14 -1.96 -4.73
N VAL A 79 7.70 -1.73 -3.53
CA VAL A 79 8.57 -2.72 -2.85
C VAL A 79 7.82 -4.02 -2.60
N VAL A 80 6.60 -3.94 -2.08
CA VAL A 80 5.77 -5.13 -1.81
C VAL A 80 5.59 -5.94 -3.08
N HIS A 81 5.26 -5.29 -4.20
CA HIS A 81 5.11 -5.97 -5.48
C HIS A 81 6.41 -6.58 -6.02
N LEU A 82 7.54 -5.86 -5.92
CA LEU A 82 8.85 -6.37 -6.32
C LEU A 82 9.27 -7.60 -5.49
N ASP A 83 8.89 -7.63 -4.21
CA ASP A 83 9.14 -8.75 -3.30
C ASP A 83 8.11 -9.89 -3.45
N GLY A 84 7.18 -9.79 -4.40
CA GLY A 84 6.19 -10.83 -4.72
C GLY A 84 4.91 -10.78 -3.86
N GLY A 85 4.75 -9.75 -3.03
CA GLY A 85 3.55 -9.51 -2.25
C GLY A 85 2.39 -8.95 -3.09
N ARG A 86 1.20 -8.99 -2.50
CA ARG A 86 -0.04 -8.45 -3.08
C ARG A 86 -0.58 -7.35 -2.19
N VAL A 87 -0.95 -6.24 -2.81
CA VAL A 87 -1.67 -5.14 -2.16
C VAL A 87 -3.15 -5.26 -2.52
N LEU A 88 -3.98 -5.37 -1.50
CA LEU A 88 -5.44 -5.42 -1.63
C LEU A 88 -6.03 -4.13 -1.07
N TYR A 89 -7.12 -3.68 -1.68
CA TYR A 89 -7.85 -2.50 -1.25
C TYR A 89 -9.31 -2.85 -0.95
N ARG A 90 -9.92 -2.09 -0.05
CA ARG A 90 -11.35 -2.12 0.27
C ARG A 90 -11.79 -0.71 0.69
N LYS A 91 -13.01 -0.31 0.35
CA LYS A 91 -13.63 0.91 0.87
C LYS A 91 -13.85 0.78 2.38
N GLU A 92 -13.37 1.76 3.15
CA GLU A 92 -13.64 1.85 4.61
C GLU A 92 -14.63 2.97 4.91
N SER A 93 -14.43 4.14 4.32
CA SER A 93 -15.33 5.29 4.41
C SER A 93 -15.28 6.12 3.12
N GLU A 94 -15.87 7.32 3.11
CA GLU A 94 -15.76 8.24 1.98
C GLU A 94 -14.32 8.76 1.80
N ASP A 95 -13.59 8.93 2.91
CA ASP A 95 -12.25 9.55 2.93
C ASP A 95 -11.11 8.54 3.21
N ALA A 96 -11.44 7.27 3.47
CA ALA A 96 -10.46 6.24 3.84
C ALA A 96 -10.59 4.96 3.02
N VAL A 97 -9.42 4.41 2.68
CA VAL A 97 -9.26 3.13 1.98
C VAL A 97 -8.55 2.16 2.90
N GLY A 98 -9.13 0.99 3.08
CA GLY A 98 -8.51 -0.13 3.76
C GLY A 98 -7.51 -0.78 2.82
N MET A 99 -6.32 -1.02 3.33
CA MET A 99 -5.23 -1.66 2.62
C MET A 99 -4.81 -2.91 3.37
N LYS A 100 -4.63 -4.00 2.65
CA LYS A 100 -4.12 -5.27 3.17
C LYS A 100 -2.95 -5.73 2.33
N ILE A 101 -1.85 -6.07 2.98
CA ILE A 101 -0.67 -6.64 2.33
C ILE A 101 -0.62 -8.13 2.65
N THR A 102 -0.56 -8.96 1.61
CA THR A 102 -0.45 -10.42 1.74
C THR A 102 0.74 -10.94 0.96
N TRP A 103 1.27 -12.08 1.39
CA TRP A 103 2.46 -12.70 0.80
C TRP A 103 2.12 -14.12 0.33
N PRO A 104 2.62 -14.58 -0.83
CA PRO A 104 2.42 -15.95 -1.27
C PRO A 104 3.09 -16.90 -0.28
N ASN A 105 2.28 -17.59 0.52
CA ASN A 105 2.63 -18.60 1.52
C ASN A 105 3.98 -18.41 2.22
N ASN A 106 3.96 -17.90 3.45
CA ASN A 106 4.83 -18.44 4.49
C ASN A 106 4.36 -19.88 4.76
N ALA A 107 4.71 -20.81 3.86
CA ALA A 107 4.57 -22.25 4.08
C ALA A 107 5.70 -22.73 4.99
#